data_AF-A0A1J0EDN9-F1
#
_entry.id   AF-A0A1J0EDN9-F1
#
_cell.length_a   1.000
_cell.length_b   1.000
_cell.length_c   1.000
_cell.angle_alpha   90.00
_cell.angle_beta   90.00
_cell.angle_gamma   90.00
#
_symmetry.space_group_name_H-M   'P 1'
#
loop_
_entity.id
_entity.type
_entity.pdbx_description
1 polymer ?
#
loop_
_entity_poly.entity_id
_entity_poly.type
_entity_poly.pdbx_seq_one_letter_code
_entity_poly.pdbx_strand_id
1 'polypeptide(L)'
;MSINKLIDSLSTQGWYVWDGFLIPPNIKAIKDCIPETLQDARIGHRNLLQGNKAIRGDQTVWLEPEMGAPICDYMEKMEQIRQEINRQLYLGLRGFETHFCRYSQGGFYKRHVDNPRGVGRRKVTTVLYMNESWQPSDGGELVVYDQTGNQLFTLEPIAGRMVFFMSEEFPHEVLPTKLIRESIAGWFLTETVS
;
A
#
# COMPACT_ATOMS: atom_id res chain seq x y z
N MET A 1 4.60 17.00 6.43
CA MET A 1 3.80 16.34 7.49
C MET A 1 4.75 15.56 8.41
N SER A 2 4.39 15.34 9.68
CA SER A 2 5.27 14.71 10.69
C SER A 2 4.74 13.35 11.14
N ILE A 3 5.66 12.49 11.61
CA ILE A 3 5.36 11.15 12.12
C ILE A 3 4.40 11.15 13.31
N ASN A 4 4.41 12.20 14.15
CA ASN A 4 3.47 12.32 15.28
C ASN A 4 2.01 12.34 14.80
N LYS A 5 1.71 13.03 13.69
CA LYS A 5 0.35 13.03 13.13
C LYS A 5 -0.10 11.65 12.67
N LEU A 6 0.82 10.86 12.11
CA LEU A 6 0.56 9.46 11.77
C LEU A 6 0.19 8.66 13.01
N ILE A 7 0.97 8.78 14.10
CA ILE A 7 0.72 8.09 15.36
C ILE A 7 -0.64 8.48 15.95
N ASP A 8 -0.89 9.78 16.09
CA ASP A 8 -2.14 10.31 16.65
C ASP A 8 -3.35 9.82 15.82
N SER A 9 -3.28 9.91 14.49
CA SER A 9 -4.35 9.45 13.61
C SER A 9 -4.56 7.94 13.66
N LEU A 10 -3.51 7.13 13.69
CA LEU A 10 -3.66 5.67 13.82
C LEU A 10 -4.32 5.28 15.15
N SER A 11 -4.00 5.98 16.25
CA SER A 11 -4.61 5.70 17.56
C SER A 11 -6.08 6.14 17.71
N THR A 12 -6.53 7.11 16.91
CA THR A 12 -7.84 7.75 17.07
C THR A 12 -8.84 7.33 16.00
N GLN A 13 -8.46 7.47 14.72
CA GLN A 13 -9.34 7.18 13.58
C GLN A 13 -8.89 5.96 12.77
N GLY A 14 -7.71 5.40 13.05
CA GLY A 14 -7.21 4.16 12.44
C GLY A 14 -6.61 4.30 11.04
N TRP A 15 -6.55 5.52 10.48
CA TRP A 15 -5.96 5.79 9.17
C TRP A 15 -5.34 7.18 9.09
N TYR A 16 -4.39 7.37 8.17
CA TYR A 16 -3.71 8.63 7.94
C TYR A 16 -3.24 8.78 6.49
N VAL A 17 -3.44 9.97 5.92
CA VAL A 17 -2.95 10.34 4.59
C VAL A 17 -1.78 11.32 4.73
N TRP A 18 -0.65 10.95 4.16
CA TRP A 18 0.59 11.71 4.19
C TRP A 18 0.94 12.20 2.78
N ASP A 19 0.56 13.43 2.46
CA ASP A 19 1.00 14.11 1.24
C ASP A 19 2.47 14.52 1.32
N GLY A 20 3.21 14.27 0.23
CA GLY A 20 4.66 14.52 0.18
C GLY A 20 5.44 13.62 1.13
N PHE A 21 5.01 12.37 1.30
CA PHE A 21 5.77 11.36 2.03
C PHE A 21 7.14 11.10 1.38
N LEU A 22 7.17 11.03 0.05
CA LEU A 22 8.39 11.09 -0.77
C LEU A 22 8.28 12.22 -1.78
N ILE A 23 9.42 12.82 -2.09
CA ILE A 23 9.53 13.85 -3.13
C ILE A 23 9.69 13.19 -4.52
N PRO A 24 9.35 13.89 -5.62
CA PRO A 24 9.40 13.32 -6.97
C PRO A 24 10.73 12.66 -7.37
N PRO A 25 11.93 13.21 -7.02
CA PRO A 25 13.19 12.53 -7.30
C PRO A 25 13.31 11.14 -6.68
N ASN A 26 12.84 10.94 -5.44
CA ASN A 26 12.86 9.63 -4.78
C ASN A 26 11.87 8.66 -5.43
N ILE A 27 10.69 9.14 -5.81
CA ILE A 27 9.69 8.33 -6.54
C ILE A 27 10.28 7.85 -7.87
N LYS A 28 10.91 8.75 -8.63
CA LYS A 28 11.56 8.40 -9.89
C LYS A 28 12.68 7.38 -9.68
N ALA A 29 13.56 7.61 -8.70
CA ALA A 29 14.68 6.70 -8.42
C ALA A 29 14.20 5.29 -8.05
N ILE A 30 13.13 5.17 -7.28
CA ILE A 30 12.51 3.86 -6.97
C ILE A 30 11.95 3.22 -8.25
N LYS A 31 11.24 3.99 -9.10
CA LYS A 31 10.69 3.47 -10.37
C LYS A 31 11.77 2.96 -11.31
N ASP A 32 12.93 3.63 -11.37
CA ASP A 32 14.07 3.22 -12.18
C ASP A 32 14.68 1.88 -11.72
N CYS A 33 14.43 1.45 -10.47
CA CYS A 33 14.81 0.13 -9.93
C CYS A 33 13.81 -0.99 -10.26
N ILE A 34 12.59 -0.66 -10.71
CA ILE A 34 11.55 -1.66 -10.96
C ILE A 34 11.80 -2.32 -12.32
N PRO A 35 11.80 -3.66 -12.42
CA PRO A 35 11.95 -4.34 -13.70
C PRO A 35 10.79 -4.02 -14.65
N GLU A 36 11.10 -3.92 -15.95
CA GLU A 36 10.08 -3.64 -16.96
C GLU A 36 9.02 -4.76 -17.06
N THR A 37 9.46 -6.01 -16.94
CA THR A 37 8.58 -7.19 -16.97
C THR A 37 8.11 -7.53 -15.56
N LEU A 38 6.80 -7.44 -15.34
CA LEU A 38 6.14 -7.76 -14.07
C LEU A 38 5.35 -9.07 -14.18
N GLN A 39 5.12 -9.72 -13.04
CA GLN A 39 4.28 -10.92 -12.97
C GLN A 39 2.84 -10.55 -12.61
N ASP A 40 1.85 -11.25 -13.16
CA ASP A 40 0.44 -11.08 -12.77
C ASP A 40 0.27 -11.40 -11.27
N ALA A 41 -0.44 -10.53 -10.56
CA ALA A 41 -0.61 -10.68 -9.13
C ALA A 41 -1.46 -11.91 -8.76
N ARG A 42 -1.07 -12.61 -7.69
CA ARG A 42 -1.72 -13.83 -7.20
C ARG A 42 -2.37 -13.59 -5.83
N ILE A 43 -3.52 -14.20 -5.57
CA ILE A 43 -4.27 -14.08 -4.29
C ILE A 43 -3.97 -15.29 -3.41
N GLY A 44 -3.61 -15.07 -2.13
CA GLY A 44 -3.69 -16.06 -1.05
C GLY A 44 -2.44 -16.92 -0.77
N HIS A 45 -2.35 -17.43 0.47
CA HIS A 45 -1.28 -18.31 0.98
C HIS A 45 -1.13 -19.58 0.14
N ARG A 46 0.11 -19.86 -0.31
CA ARG A 46 0.77 -21.07 -0.86
C ARG A 46 0.01 -22.28 -1.46
N ASN A 47 -1.31 -22.45 -1.41
CA ASN A 47 -2.03 -23.64 -1.89
C ASN A 47 -3.37 -23.40 -2.61
N LEU A 48 -3.82 -22.15 -2.84
CA LEU A 48 -5.02 -21.86 -3.65
C LEU A 48 -4.66 -20.93 -4.81
N LEU A 49 -3.95 -21.50 -5.79
CA LEU A 49 -3.45 -20.84 -7.00
C LEU A 49 -4.56 -20.68 -8.04
N GLN A 50 -5.30 -19.57 -8.02
CA GLN A 50 -5.96 -19.05 -9.22
C GLN A 50 -5.92 -17.52 -9.22
N GLY A 51 -5.08 -16.97 -10.10
CA GLY A 51 -5.04 -15.54 -10.43
C GLY A 51 -6.34 -15.14 -11.11
N ASN A 52 -7.32 -14.76 -10.32
CA ASN A 52 -8.64 -14.44 -10.82
C ASN A 52 -8.65 -12.97 -11.26
N LYS A 53 -8.37 -12.70 -12.54
CA LYS A 53 -8.45 -11.35 -13.15
C LYS A 53 -9.82 -10.69 -12.96
N ALA A 54 -10.84 -11.46 -12.58
CA ALA A 54 -12.16 -10.98 -12.16
C ALA A 54 -12.18 -10.28 -10.79
N ILE A 55 -11.10 -10.37 -10.00
CA ILE A 55 -10.97 -9.80 -8.66
C ILE A 55 -9.90 -8.71 -8.62
N ARG A 56 -8.72 -8.97 -9.23
CA ARG A 56 -7.61 -8.01 -9.32
C ARG A 56 -6.95 -8.04 -10.69
N GLY A 57 -6.68 -6.86 -11.23
CA GLY A 57 -6.11 -6.68 -12.57
C GLY A 57 -4.67 -6.15 -12.59
N ASP A 58 -3.96 -6.16 -11.47
CA ASP A 58 -2.60 -5.63 -11.37
C ASP A 58 -1.50 -6.68 -11.57
N GLN A 59 -0.35 -6.17 -11.99
CA GLN A 59 0.92 -6.87 -12.01
C GLN A 59 1.75 -6.44 -10.81
N THR A 60 2.44 -7.38 -10.16
CA THR A 60 3.20 -7.11 -8.93
C THR A 60 4.60 -7.64 -8.98
N VAL A 61 5.50 -6.99 -8.25
CA VAL A 61 6.83 -7.51 -7.92
C VAL A 61 7.18 -7.14 -6.48
N TRP A 62 7.59 -8.13 -5.68
CA TRP A 62 8.10 -7.89 -4.32
C TRP A 62 9.35 -7.03 -4.39
N LEU A 63 9.45 -6.01 -3.53
CA LEU A 63 10.63 -5.17 -3.48
C LEU A 63 11.68 -5.87 -2.64
N GLU A 64 12.87 -6.01 -3.21
CA GLU A 64 14.01 -6.66 -2.57
C GLU A 64 15.18 -5.66 -2.51
N PRO A 65 16.00 -5.65 -1.45
CA PRO A 65 17.13 -4.72 -1.30
C PRO A 65 18.10 -4.75 -2.49
N GLU A 66 18.25 -5.89 -3.15
CA GLU A 66 19.15 -6.08 -4.30
C GLU A 66 18.72 -5.29 -5.55
N MET A 67 17.50 -4.76 -5.58
CA MET A 67 17.00 -3.92 -6.67
C MET A 67 17.67 -2.55 -6.73
N GLY A 68 18.34 -2.12 -5.65
CA GLY A 68 19.19 -0.94 -5.64
C GLY A 68 18.98 -0.03 -4.42
N ALA A 69 19.91 0.92 -4.26
CA ALA A 69 19.92 1.85 -3.13
C ALA A 69 18.59 2.59 -2.89
N PRO A 70 17.84 3.07 -3.91
CA PRO A 70 16.55 3.71 -3.69
C PRO A 70 15.51 2.82 -3.00
N ILE A 71 15.57 1.50 -3.23
CA ILE A 71 14.69 0.53 -2.56
C ILE A 71 15.12 0.34 -1.10
N CYS A 72 16.44 0.21 -0.85
CA CYS A 72 16.98 0.16 0.50
C CYS A 72 16.59 1.40 1.33
N ASP A 73 16.74 2.60 0.76
CA ASP A 73 16.40 3.86 1.43
C ASP A 73 14.91 3.93 1.80
N TYR A 74 14.03 3.44 0.91
CA TYR A 74 12.60 3.33 1.18
C TYR A 74 12.32 2.33 2.31
N MET A 75 12.92 1.14 2.26
CA MET A 75 12.73 0.11 3.28
C MET A 75 13.25 0.56 4.65
N GLU A 76 14.39 1.25 4.71
CA GLU A 76 14.94 1.82 5.93
C GLU A 76 14.01 2.90 6.52
N LYS A 77 13.46 3.77 5.68
CA LYS A 77 12.46 4.76 6.12
C LYS A 77 11.21 4.08 6.69
N MET A 78 10.74 3.00 6.06
CA MET A 78 9.61 2.22 6.56
C MET A 78 9.92 1.50 7.87
N GLU A 79 11.15 1.02 8.04
CA GLU A 79 11.62 0.42 9.30
C GLU A 79 11.65 1.45 10.45
N GLN A 80 12.13 2.67 10.20
CA GLN A 80 12.07 3.77 11.19
C GLN A 80 10.62 4.06 11.61
N ILE A 81 9.68 4.08 10.65
CA ILE A 81 8.25 4.26 10.94
C ILE A 81 7.70 3.11 11.77
N ARG A 82 8.05 1.86 11.45
CA ARG A 82 7.64 0.68 12.22
C ARG A 82 8.07 0.78 13.67
N GLN A 83 9.32 1.18 13.90
CA GLN A 83 9.88 1.34 15.25
C GLN A 83 9.15 2.42 16.04
N GLU A 84 8.86 3.57 15.43
CA GLU A 84 8.12 4.65 16.09
C GLU A 84 6.66 4.26 16.38
N ILE A 85 5.98 3.60 15.44
CA ILE A 85 4.63 3.05 15.67
C ILE A 85 4.64 2.09 16.86
N ASN A 86 5.61 1.18 16.93
CA ASN A 86 5.72 0.26 18.06
C ASN A 86 5.97 0.95 19.39
N ARG A 87 6.85 1.97 19.40
CA ARG A 87 7.21 2.70 20.61
C ARG A 87 6.02 3.41 21.22
N GLN A 88 5.11 3.90 20.39
CA GLN A 88 3.99 4.74 20.81
C GLN A 88 2.68 3.97 20.96
N LEU A 89 2.42 3.01 20.07
CA LEU A 89 1.13 2.31 19.97
C LEU A 89 1.19 0.86 20.45
N TYR A 90 2.37 0.34 20.79
CA TYR A 90 2.57 -1.03 21.31
C TYR A 90 1.97 -2.13 20.41
N LEU A 91 1.95 -1.93 19.09
CA LEU A 91 1.33 -2.86 18.13
C LEU A 91 2.10 -4.17 17.90
N GLY A 92 3.29 -4.32 18.49
CA GLY A 92 4.08 -5.56 18.41
C GLY A 92 4.53 -5.90 16.98
N LEU A 93 4.74 -4.88 16.14
CA LEU A 93 5.19 -5.05 14.77
C LEU A 93 6.62 -5.62 14.75
N ARG A 94 6.93 -6.55 13.85
CA ARG A 94 8.22 -7.25 13.74
C ARG A 94 8.77 -7.32 12.33
N GLY A 95 7.95 -7.06 11.32
CA GLY A 95 8.36 -7.10 9.92
C GLY A 95 7.62 -6.09 9.07
N PHE A 96 8.12 -5.90 7.86
CA PHE A 96 7.49 -5.10 6.82
C PHE A 96 7.66 -5.84 5.49
N GLU A 97 6.55 -6.22 4.86
CA GLU A 97 6.55 -6.81 3.51
C GLU A 97 5.97 -5.79 2.53
N THR A 98 6.57 -5.63 1.35
CA THR A 98 6.12 -4.60 0.39
C THR A 98 6.38 -5.02 -1.05
N HIS A 99 5.47 -4.65 -1.94
CA HIS A 99 5.59 -4.91 -3.36
C HIS A 99 5.10 -3.73 -4.19
N PHE A 100 5.68 -3.58 -5.37
CA PHE A 100 5.18 -2.70 -6.40
C PHE A 100 3.94 -3.31 -7.07
N CYS A 101 2.96 -2.48 -7.41
CA CYS A 101 1.76 -2.81 -8.17
C CYS A 101 1.65 -1.89 -9.40
N ARG A 102 1.34 -2.47 -10.56
CA ARG A 102 0.97 -1.75 -11.78
C ARG A 102 -0.38 -2.24 -12.28
N TYR A 103 -1.36 -1.34 -12.34
CA TYR A 103 -2.65 -1.57 -12.97
C TYR A 103 -2.60 -0.98 -14.39
N SER A 104 -2.84 -1.82 -15.40
CA SER A 104 -3.09 -1.35 -16.77
C SER A 104 -4.43 -0.63 -16.86
N GLN A 105 -4.70 0.04 -17.98
CA GLN A 105 -6.01 0.63 -18.26
C GLN A 105 -7.13 -0.41 -18.08
N GLY A 106 -8.19 -0.01 -17.38
CA GLY A 106 -9.31 -0.86 -16.96
C GLY A 106 -9.03 -1.69 -15.71
N GLY A 107 -7.80 -1.72 -15.21
CA GLY A 107 -7.41 -2.46 -14.01
C GLY A 107 -8.10 -1.92 -12.77
N PHE A 108 -8.51 -2.82 -11.88
CA PHE A 108 -9.20 -2.52 -10.62
C PHE A 108 -8.81 -3.55 -9.56
N TYR A 109 -9.21 -3.29 -8.31
CA TYR A 109 -9.18 -4.29 -7.25
C TYR A 109 -10.46 -4.20 -6.43
N LYS A 110 -11.24 -5.28 -6.39
CA LYS A 110 -12.54 -5.28 -5.70
C LYS A 110 -12.40 -5.01 -4.22
N ARG A 111 -13.47 -4.47 -3.62
CA ARG A 111 -13.60 -4.29 -2.18
C ARG A 111 -13.19 -5.54 -1.40
N HIS A 112 -12.21 -5.38 -0.52
CA HIS A 112 -11.65 -6.43 0.31
C HIS A 112 -11.10 -5.83 1.63
N VAL A 113 -10.68 -6.71 2.54
CA VAL A 113 -9.97 -6.36 3.78
C VAL A 113 -8.63 -7.07 3.74
N ASP A 114 -7.55 -6.35 4.02
CA ASP A 114 -6.19 -6.90 3.92
C ASP A 114 -5.86 -7.95 4.98
N ASN A 115 -6.53 -7.85 6.14
CA ASN A 115 -6.47 -8.86 7.18
C ASN A 115 -7.89 -9.17 7.71
N PRO A 116 -8.57 -10.19 7.18
CA PRO A 116 -9.81 -10.66 7.77
C PRO A 116 -9.59 -11.00 9.27
N ARG A 117 -10.43 -10.43 10.14
CA ARG A 117 -10.24 -10.42 11.59
C ARG A 117 -9.77 -11.76 12.16
N GLY A 118 -8.67 -11.72 12.92
CA GLY A 118 -8.20 -12.81 13.77
C GLY A 118 -7.37 -13.90 13.09
N VAL A 119 -7.04 -13.77 11.80
CA VAL A 119 -6.33 -14.83 11.05
C VAL A 119 -4.96 -14.38 10.52
N GLY A 120 -4.76 -13.10 10.22
CA GLY A 120 -3.55 -12.62 9.56
C GLY A 120 -2.57 -11.86 10.43
N ARG A 121 -1.33 -11.83 9.95
CA ARG A 121 -0.16 -11.17 10.53
C ARG A 121 -0.10 -9.66 10.30
N ARG A 122 -0.91 -9.12 9.39
CA ARG A 122 -0.84 -7.72 8.91
C ARG A 122 -1.62 -6.80 9.85
N LYS A 123 -0.98 -5.77 10.40
CA LYS A 123 -1.62 -4.83 11.33
C LYS A 123 -1.87 -3.45 10.72
N VAL A 124 -0.94 -2.97 9.92
CA VAL A 124 -1.06 -1.66 9.28
C VAL A 124 -0.74 -1.83 7.80
N THR A 125 -1.69 -1.46 6.96
CA THR A 125 -1.54 -1.39 5.52
C THR A 125 -0.96 -0.03 5.16
N THR A 126 -0.10 -0.04 4.14
CA THR A 126 0.52 1.15 3.57
C THR A 126 0.39 1.12 2.05
N VAL A 127 0.08 2.26 1.45
CA VAL A 127 0.07 2.42 -0.02
C VAL A 127 0.73 3.74 -0.38
N LEU A 128 1.88 3.66 -1.06
CA LEU A 128 2.59 4.80 -1.62
C LEU A 128 2.26 4.92 -3.10
N TYR A 129 1.79 6.09 -3.53
CA TYR A 129 1.42 6.34 -4.91
C TYR A 129 2.54 6.99 -5.72
N MET A 130 2.58 6.70 -7.03
CA MET A 130 3.71 7.05 -7.91
C MET A 130 3.30 7.72 -9.23
N ASN A 131 2.07 8.23 -9.32
CA ASN A 131 1.50 8.72 -10.58
C ASN A 131 1.55 10.25 -10.65
N GLU A 132 2.34 10.77 -11.58
CA GLU A 132 2.49 12.21 -11.79
C GLU A 132 1.32 12.78 -12.57
N SER A 133 0.94 14.02 -12.25
CA SER A 133 -0.10 14.79 -12.97
C SER A 133 -1.50 14.14 -13.03
N TRP A 134 -1.82 13.24 -12.10
CA TRP A 134 -3.12 12.54 -12.04
C TRP A 134 -4.28 13.53 -11.93
N GLN A 135 -5.33 13.33 -12.74
CA GLN A 135 -6.54 14.15 -12.73
C GLN A 135 -7.74 13.36 -12.22
N PRO A 136 -8.77 14.03 -11.65
CA PRO A 136 -9.99 13.37 -11.21
C PRO A 136 -10.69 12.55 -12.32
N SER A 137 -10.48 12.90 -13.60
CA SER A 137 -11.07 12.19 -14.73
C SER A 137 -10.41 10.84 -15.04
N ASP A 138 -9.22 10.56 -14.50
CA ASP A 138 -8.39 9.40 -14.85
C ASP A 138 -8.84 8.12 -14.11
N GLY A 139 -9.64 8.24 -13.05
CA GLY A 139 -10.09 7.11 -12.24
C GLY A 139 -8.97 6.53 -11.37
N GLY A 140 -9.07 5.24 -11.03
CA GLY A 140 -8.00 4.54 -10.30
C GLY A 140 -7.91 4.91 -8.81
N GLU A 141 -8.91 5.57 -8.25
CA GLU A 141 -8.91 6.01 -6.86
C GLU A 141 -8.96 4.80 -5.91
N LEU A 142 -8.32 4.96 -4.74
CA LEU A 142 -8.57 4.08 -3.60
C LEU A 142 -9.82 4.60 -2.87
N VAL A 143 -10.84 3.76 -2.74
CA VAL A 143 -12.01 4.06 -1.91
C VAL A 143 -11.91 3.25 -0.62
N VAL A 144 -12.02 3.92 0.52
CA VAL A 144 -11.95 3.30 1.85
C VAL A 144 -13.30 3.41 2.52
N TYR A 145 -13.73 2.32 3.16
CA TYR A 145 -15.03 2.20 3.80
C TYR A 145 -14.88 1.90 5.29
N ASP A 146 -15.94 2.18 6.04
CA ASP A 146 -16.13 1.60 7.36
C ASP A 146 -16.63 0.15 7.26
N GLN A 147 -16.73 -0.50 8.43
CA GLN A 147 -17.17 -1.90 8.54
C GLN A 147 -18.66 -2.09 8.25
N THR A 148 -19.46 -1.03 8.29
CA THR A 148 -20.90 -1.07 8.02
C THR A 148 -21.22 -0.92 6.54
N GLY A 149 -20.24 -0.51 5.73
CA GLY A 149 -20.44 -0.34 4.30
C GLY A 149 -20.21 1.08 3.79
N ASN A 150 -20.21 2.09 4.67
CA ASN A 150 -20.20 3.49 4.25
C ASN A 150 -18.82 3.90 3.77
N GLN A 151 -18.78 4.71 2.71
CA GLN A 151 -17.54 5.30 2.23
C GLN A 151 -17.04 6.35 3.22
N LEU A 152 -15.80 6.20 3.67
CA LEU A 152 -15.12 7.16 4.54
C LEU A 152 -14.43 8.24 3.71
N PHE A 153 -13.64 7.84 2.73
CA PHE A 153 -12.92 8.76 1.84
C PHE A 153 -12.51 8.07 0.53
N THR A 154 -12.18 8.91 -0.45
CA THR A 154 -11.62 8.52 -1.74
C THR A 154 -10.30 9.23 -1.95
N LEU A 155 -9.27 8.51 -2.40
CA LEU A 155 -7.93 9.04 -2.64
C LEU A 155 -7.49 8.82 -4.08
N GLU A 156 -7.18 9.94 -4.73
CA GLU A 156 -6.44 9.94 -5.98
C GLU A 156 -5.01 9.44 -5.74
N PRO A 157 -4.47 8.59 -6.64
CA PRO A 157 -3.16 7.97 -6.50
C PRO A 157 -2.01 8.91 -6.92
N ILE A 158 -1.95 10.11 -6.33
CA ILE A 158 -0.98 11.17 -6.67
C ILE A 158 0.43 10.81 -6.19
N ALA A 159 1.44 10.96 -7.05
CA ALA A 159 2.85 10.69 -6.73
C ALA A 159 3.30 11.33 -5.40
N GLY A 160 3.96 10.53 -4.56
CA GLY A 160 4.50 10.97 -3.27
C GLY A 160 3.48 11.02 -2.12
N ARG A 161 2.18 10.81 -2.38
CA ARG A 161 1.17 10.58 -1.34
C ARG A 161 1.29 9.15 -0.83
N MET A 162 1.22 9.00 0.49
CA MET A 162 1.13 7.70 1.14
C MET A 162 -0.08 7.64 2.06
N VAL A 163 -0.80 6.52 2.08
CA VAL A 163 -1.86 6.26 3.05
C VAL A 163 -1.46 5.11 3.97
N PHE A 164 -1.82 5.23 5.24
CA PHE A 164 -1.68 4.23 6.29
C PHE A 164 -3.06 3.91 6.84
N PHE A 165 -3.39 2.65 7.08
CA PHE A 165 -4.62 2.28 7.78
C PHE A 165 -4.54 0.91 8.46
N MET A 166 -5.32 0.70 9.53
CA MET A 166 -5.38 -0.58 10.23
C MET A 166 -5.92 -1.69 9.32
N SER A 167 -5.12 -2.72 9.06
CA SER A 167 -5.40 -3.74 8.03
C SER A 167 -6.68 -4.56 8.29
N GLU A 168 -7.11 -4.64 9.55
CA GLU A 168 -8.30 -5.41 9.96
C GLU A 168 -9.59 -4.59 9.94
N GLU A 169 -9.50 -3.27 9.83
CA GLU A 169 -10.62 -2.37 10.11
C GLU A 169 -11.26 -1.77 8.88
N PHE A 170 -10.47 -1.55 7.82
CA PHE A 170 -10.88 -0.72 6.68
C PHE A 170 -11.00 -1.55 5.40
N PRO A 171 -12.23 -2.02 5.05
CA PRO A 171 -12.50 -2.47 3.71
C PRO A 171 -12.16 -1.39 2.70
N HIS A 172 -11.55 -1.77 1.58
CA HIS A 172 -11.16 -0.81 0.56
C HIS A 172 -11.13 -1.45 -0.83
N GLU A 173 -11.25 -0.61 -1.86
CA GLU A 173 -11.20 -1.02 -3.25
C GLU A 173 -10.43 -0.02 -4.11
N VAL A 174 -9.89 -0.49 -5.23
CA VAL A 174 -9.28 0.35 -6.25
C VAL A 174 -10.23 0.40 -7.43
N LEU A 175 -10.74 1.59 -7.74
CA LEU A 175 -11.63 1.80 -8.88
C LEU A 175 -10.91 1.55 -10.21
N PRO A 176 -11.66 1.25 -11.30
CA PRO A 176 -11.07 1.11 -12.63
C PRO A 176 -10.28 2.37 -13.02
N THR A 177 -9.03 2.18 -13.45
CA THR A 177 -8.18 3.27 -13.95
C THR A 177 -8.28 3.41 -15.46
N LYS A 178 -8.19 4.63 -16.01
CA LYS A 178 -8.08 4.88 -17.45
C LYS A 178 -6.65 4.94 -17.95
N LEU A 179 -5.70 5.14 -17.03
CA LEU A 179 -4.26 5.22 -17.30
C LEU A 179 -3.51 4.12 -16.56
N ILE A 180 -2.23 3.95 -16.85
CA ILE A 180 -1.37 3.10 -16.03
C ILE A 180 -1.30 3.70 -14.61
N ARG A 181 -1.68 2.90 -13.61
CA ARG A 181 -1.66 3.29 -12.20
C ARG A 181 -0.63 2.45 -11.45
N GLU A 182 0.34 3.13 -10.87
CA GLU A 182 1.45 2.53 -10.13
C GLU A 182 1.41 2.92 -8.65
N SER A 183 1.71 1.95 -7.79
CA SER A 183 1.81 2.13 -6.35
C SER A 183 2.74 1.10 -5.74
N ILE A 184 3.21 1.37 -4.53
CA ILE A 184 3.86 0.37 -3.67
C ILE A 184 2.91 0.08 -2.53
N ALA A 185 2.42 -1.15 -2.46
CA ALA A 185 1.64 -1.65 -1.34
C ALA A 185 2.58 -2.31 -0.32
N GLY A 186 2.28 -2.19 0.97
CA GLY A 186 3.05 -2.86 2.00
C GLY A 186 2.30 -3.01 3.31
N TRP A 187 2.77 -3.91 4.16
CA TRP A 187 2.14 -4.23 5.43
C TRP A 187 3.16 -4.36 6.56
N PHE A 188 2.90 -3.67 7.67
CA PHE A 188 3.59 -3.96 8.91
C PHE A 188 2.98 -5.21 9.58
N LEU A 189 3.85 -6.14 9.96
CA LEU A 189 3.48 -7.48 10.40
C LEU A 189 3.77 -7.69 11.89
N THR A 190 3.03 -8.55 12.59
CA THR A 190 3.34 -8.97 13.98
C THR A 190 4.37 -10.11 14.07
N GLU A 191 4.87 -10.57 12.93
CA GLU A 191 5.93 -11.58 12.81
C GLU A 191 7.03 -11.09 11.87
N THR A 192 8.20 -11.72 11.95
CA THR A 192 9.33 -11.41 11.08
C THR A 192 9.03 -11.90 9.66
N VAL A 193 9.50 -11.17 8.66
CA VAL A 193 9.50 -11.68 7.27
C VAL A 193 10.55 -12.80 7.21
N SER A 194 10.10 -14.01 6.87
CA SER A 194 10.94 -15.22 6.76
C SER A 194 11.70 -15.29 5.46
#